data_AF-H1PNP0-F1
#
_entry.id   AF-H1PNP0-F1
#
_cell.length_a   1.000
_cell.length_b   1.000
_cell.length_c   1.000
_cell.angle_alpha   90.00
_cell.angle_beta   90.00
_cell.angle_gamma   90.00
#
_symmetry.space_group_name_H-M   'P 1'
#
loop_
_entity.id
_entity.type
_entity.pdbx_description
1 polymer ?
#
loop_
_entity_poly.entity_id
_entity_poly.type
_entity_poly.pdbx_seq_one_letter_code
_entity_poly.pdbx_strand_id
1 'polypeptide(L)'
;MTYEVSKEVMNEVIKEFAKTAKKLKGDLVVFTSRLEDEYVIRDIKDFEKLKIKNGDMVETTVYVDDDDELFEEFRLGNGKDDQVVRDKVLDRKK
;
A
#
# COMPACT_ATOMS: atom_id res chain seq x y z
N MET A 1 -3.39 -10.29 7.08
CA MET A 1 -4.79 -10.59 6.61
C MET A 1 -4.89 -9.88 5.29
N THR A 2 -5.10 -10.61 4.19
CA THR A 2 -5.06 -10.00 2.86
C THR A 2 -6.42 -9.42 2.47
N TYR A 3 -6.48 -8.13 2.13
CA TYR A 3 -7.67 -7.49 1.57
C TYR A 3 -7.67 -7.56 0.04
N GLU A 4 -8.79 -7.93 -0.59
CA GLU A 4 -8.92 -7.82 -2.04
C GLU A 4 -9.46 -6.43 -2.43
N VAL A 5 -8.60 -5.61 -3.00
CA VAL A 5 -8.91 -4.20 -3.34
C VAL A 5 -8.88 -3.94 -4.84
N SER A 6 -9.67 -2.99 -5.28
CA SER A 6 -9.60 -2.45 -6.63
C SER A 6 -8.33 -1.62 -6.82
N LYS A 7 -7.95 -1.39 -8.08
CA LYS A 7 -6.83 -0.50 -8.41
C LYS A 7 -7.04 0.93 -7.93
N GLU A 8 -8.29 1.38 -7.90
CA GLU A 8 -8.63 2.71 -7.40
C GLU A 8 -8.31 2.82 -5.90
N VAL A 9 -8.81 1.87 -5.09
CA VAL A 9 -8.54 1.86 -3.64
C VAL A 9 -7.07 1.63 -3.33
N MET A 10 -6.40 0.75 -4.08
CA MET A 10 -4.95 0.54 -3.92
C MET A 10 -4.17 1.84 -4.14
N ASN A 11 -4.53 2.62 -5.17
CA ASN A 11 -3.90 3.90 -5.44
C ASN A 11 -4.13 4.92 -4.31
N GLU A 12 -5.28 4.86 -3.64
CA GLU A 12 -5.55 5.69 -2.47
C GLU A 12 -4.70 5.28 -1.26
N VAL A 13 -4.60 3.97 -1.00
CA VAL A 13 -3.71 3.42 0.05
C VAL A 13 -2.28 3.89 -0.15
N ILE A 14 -1.72 3.72 -1.35
CA ILE A 14 -0.36 4.16 -1.64
C ILE A 14 -0.18 5.67 -1.41
N LYS A 15 -1.16 6.50 -1.82
CA LYS A 15 -1.09 7.95 -1.60
C LYS A 15 -1.10 8.30 -0.13
N GLU A 16 -1.97 7.67 0.68
CA GLU A 16 -2.03 7.95 2.11
C GLU A 16 -0.80 7.42 2.85
N PHE A 17 -0.33 6.22 2.53
CA PHE A 17 0.85 5.64 3.17
C PHE A 17 2.11 6.44 2.84
N ALA A 18 2.26 6.90 1.59
CA ALA A 18 3.37 7.78 1.20
C ALA A 18 3.32 9.14 1.93
N LYS A 19 2.13 9.66 2.23
CA LYS A 19 1.98 10.86 3.08
C LYS A 19 2.38 10.56 4.52
N THR A 20 1.96 9.42 5.07
CA THR A 20 2.29 9.02 6.44
C THR A 20 3.80 8.82 6.60
N ALA A 21 4.45 8.08 5.70
CA ALA A 21 5.91 7.94 5.66
C ALA A 21 6.61 9.30 5.70
N LYS A 22 6.22 10.25 4.82
CA LYS A 22 6.77 11.61 4.83
C LYS A 22 6.56 12.36 6.15
N LYS A 23 5.37 12.22 6.76
CA LYS A 23 5.05 12.87 8.05
C LYS A 23 5.92 12.33 9.18
N LEU A 24 6.16 11.02 9.18
CA LEU A 24 6.98 10.33 10.18
C LEU A 24 8.48 10.37 9.86
N LYS A 25 8.88 11.00 8.75
CA LYS A 25 10.26 10.98 8.21
C LYS A 25 10.80 9.57 7.93
N GLY A 26 9.89 8.66 7.61
CA GLY A 26 10.19 7.29 7.21
C GLY A 26 10.08 7.07 5.69
N ASP A 27 10.19 5.80 5.31
CA ASP A 27 10.07 5.34 3.93
C ASP A 27 8.86 4.41 3.76
N LEU A 28 8.10 4.59 2.68
CA LEU A 28 7.12 3.60 2.25
C LEU A 28 7.82 2.59 1.35
N VAL A 29 7.81 1.33 1.75
CA VAL A 29 8.31 0.20 0.99
C VAL A 29 7.14 -0.66 0.55
N VAL A 30 7.21 -1.13 -0.69
CA VAL A 30 6.22 -2.01 -1.27
C VAL A 30 6.90 -3.25 -1.79
N PHE A 31 6.49 -4.40 -1.27
CA PHE A 31 6.82 -5.70 -1.86
C PHE A 31 5.69 -6.12 -2.80
N THR A 32 6.04 -6.80 -3.88
CA THR A 32 5.05 -7.43 -4.77
C THR A 32 5.45 -8.83 -5.15
N SER A 33 4.49 -9.77 -5.04
CA SER A 33 4.68 -11.17 -5.41
C SER A 33 5.08 -11.38 -6.88
N ARG A 34 4.86 -10.37 -7.73
CA ARG A 34 5.20 -10.43 -9.16
C ARG A 34 6.68 -10.21 -9.41
N LEU A 35 7.29 -9.29 -8.66
CA LEU A 35 8.69 -8.91 -8.84
C LEU A 35 9.59 -9.62 -7.83
N GLU A 36 8.99 -10.21 -6.79
CA GLU A 36 9.69 -10.91 -5.70
C GLU A 36 10.77 -10.03 -5.05
N ASP A 37 10.50 -8.72 -4.98
CA ASP A 37 11.45 -7.70 -4.53
C ASP A 37 10.72 -6.50 -3.90
N GLU A 38 11.47 -5.71 -3.13
CA GLU A 38 11.01 -4.54 -2.38
C GLU A 38 11.37 -3.24 -3.09
N TYR A 39 10.41 -2.30 -3.10
CA TYR A 39 10.56 -1.02 -3.78
C TYR A 39 10.18 0.14 -2.86
N VAL A 40 11.07 1.12 -2.74
CA VAL A 40 10.75 2.38 -2.05
C VAL A 40 9.84 3.23 -2.94
N ILE A 41 8.65 3.56 -2.43
CA ILE A 41 7.60 4.30 -3.13
C ILE A 41 7.44 5.69 -2.52
N ARG A 42 7.89 6.73 -3.26
CA ARG A 42 7.81 8.12 -2.77
C ARG A 42 6.50 8.80 -3.12
N ASP A 43 5.88 8.37 -4.21
CA ASP A 43 4.60 8.83 -4.69
C ASP A 43 3.93 7.78 -5.60
N ILE A 44 2.72 8.10 -6.07
CA ILE A 44 1.94 7.17 -6.88
C ILE A 44 2.60 6.81 -8.21
N LYS A 45 3.44 7.70 -8.79
CA LYS A 45 4.09 7.44 -10.08
C LYS A 45 5.15 6.35 -9.95
N ASP A 46 5.83 6.28 -8.81
CA ASP A 46 6.77 5.19 -8.54
C ASP A 46 6.05 3.84 -8.47
N PHE A 47 4.90 3.80 -7.79
CA PHE A 47 4.07 2.60 -7.73
C PHE A 47 3.53 2.20 -9.11
N GLU A 48 3.07 3.16 -9.92
CA GLU A 48 2.57 2.88 -11.27
C GLU A 48 3.62 2.24 -12.20
N LYS A 49 4.92 2.55 -12.01
CA LYS A 49 6.02 1.94 -12.77
C LYS A 49 6.16 0.44 -12.52
N LEU A 50 5.72 -0.06 -11.37
CA LEU A 50 5.75 -1.48 -11.04
C LEU A 50 4.77 -2.29 -11.90
N LYS A 51 3.80 -1.64 -12.55
CA LYS A 51 2.83 -2.27 -13.48
C LYS A 51 2.11 -3.47 -12.85
N ILE A 52 1.73 -3.34 -11.57
CA ILE A 52 0.95 -4.34 -10.81
C ILE A 52 -0.36 -4.65 -11.55
N LYS A 53 -0.76 -5.94 -11.54
CA LYS A 53 -1.91 -6.48 -12.26
C LYS A 53 -2.89 -7.16 -11.30
N ASN A 54 -4.13 -7.31 -11.74
CA ASN A 54 -5.13 -8.06 -10.99
C ASN A 54 -4.61 -9.48 -10.71
N GLY A 55 -4.79 -9.92 -9.46
CA GLY A 55 -4.27 -11.16 -8.91
C GLY A 55 -2.97 -11.00 -8.14
N ASP A 56 -2.18 -9.94 -8.41
CA ASP A 56 -0.90 -9.71 -7.74
C ASP A 56 -1.12 -9.36 -6.26
N MET A 57 -0.22 -9.87 -5.42
CA MET A 57 -0.11 -9.49 -4.01
C MET A 57 0.80 -8.27 -3.90
N VAL A 58 0.41 -7.35 -3.02
CA VAL A 58 1.13 -6.13 -2.70
C VAL A 58 1.16 -6.00 -1.19
N GLU A 59 2.35 -6.01 -0.61
CA GLU A 59 2.55 -5.73 0.81
C GLU A 59 3.10 -4.31 0.90
N THR A 60 2.54 -3.52 1.81
CA THR A 60 2.93 -2.11 1.97
C THR A 60 3.35 -1.87 3.41
N THR A 61 4.58 -1.39 3.59
CA THR A 61 5.18 -1.14 4.90
C THR A 61 5.67 0.31 4.98
N VAL A 62 5.37 1.00 6.07
CA VAL A 62 6.00 2.29 6.40
C VAL A 62 7.06 2.04 7.47
N TYR A 63 8.32 2.19 7.10
CA TYR A 63 9.47 2.06 7.99
C TYR A 63 9.87 3.40 8.58
N VAL A 64 10.08 3.47 9.90
CA VAL A 64 10.62 4.64 10.60
C VAL A 64 11.66 4.17 11.60
N ASP A 65 12.90 4.67 11.50
CA ASP A 65 14.00 4.33 12.41
C ASP A 65 14.17 2.82 12.66
N ASP A 66 14.11 2.01 11.59
CA ASP A 66 14.18 0.53 11.59
C ASP A 66 12.97 -0.23 12.20
N ASP A 67 11.89 0.48 12.55
CA ASP A 67 10.62 -0.09 13.03
C ASP A 67 9.48 -0.02 11.98
N ASP A 68 8.59 -1.01 12.02
CA ASP A 68 7.38 -1.10 11.20
C ASP A 68 6.24 -0.29 11.81
N GLU A 69 6.02 0.94 11.34
CA GLU A 69 4.96 1.80 11.86
C GLU A 69 3.58 1.46 11.28
N LEU A 70 3.54 1.03 10.01
CA LEU A 70 2.32 0.57 9.35
C LEU A 70 2.65 -0.58 8.42
N PHE A 71 1.84 -1.64 8.49
CA PHE A 71 1.94 -2.79 7.61
C PHE A 71 0.54 -3.26 7.23
N GLU A 72 0.31 -3.44 5.93
CA GLU A 72 -0.92 -4.02 5.40
C GLU A 72 -0.63 -4.84 4.12
N GLU A 73 -1.42 -5.90 3.91
CA GLU A 73 -1.31 -6.80 2.76
C GLU A 73 -2.56 -6.72 1.88
N PHE A 74 -2.34 -6.59 0.58
CA PHE A 74 -3.41 -6.42 -0.41
C PHE A 74 -3.27 -7.41 -1.55
N ARG A 75 -4.40 -7.84 -2.09
CA ARG A 75 -4.51 -8.51 -3.37
C ARG A 75 -5.24 -7.60 -4.33
N LEU A 76 -4.62 -7.29 -5.46
CA LEU A 76 -5.29 -6.49 -6.48
C LEU A 76 -6.39 -7.33 -7.14
N GLY A 77 -7.63 -6.84 -7.15
CA GLY A 77 -8.78 -7.60 -7.60
C GLY A 77 -9.95 -6.70 -7.97
N ASN A 78 -11.17 -7.20 -7.74
CA ASN A 78 -12.39 -6.49 -8.13
C ASN A 78 -12.92 -5.55 -7.04
N GLY A 79 -12.19 -5.42 -5.92
CA GLY A 79 -12.54 -4.51 -4.83
C GLY A 79 -13.60 -5.04 -3.87
N LYS A 80 -13.62 -6.35 -3.63
CA LYS A 80 -14.52 -6.99 -2.67
C LYS A 80 -14.41 -6.35 -1.26
N ASP A 81 -13.21 -5.93 -0.88
CA ASP A 81 -12.92 -5.37 0.44
C ASP A 81 -12.68 -3.85 0.40
N ASP A 82 -13.00 -3.17 -0.71
CA ASP A 82 -12.75 -1.74 -0.90
C ASP A 82 -13.31 -0.88 0.24
N GLN A 83 -14.57 -1.13 0.63
CA GLN A 83 -15.20 -0.37 1.71
C GLN A 83 -14.53 -0.64 3.06
N VAL A 84 -14.12 -1.90 3.32
CA VAL A 84 -13.44 -2.26 4.57
C VAL A 84 -12.10 -1.54 4.68
N VAL A 85 -11.35 -1.49 3.58
CA VAL A 85 -10.07 -0.77 3.51
C VAL A 85 -10.27 0.73 3.64
N ARG A 86 -11.29 1.29 2.99
CA ARG A 86 -11.66 2.71 3.18
C ARG A 86 -11.95 3.02 4.65
N ASP A 87 -12.75 2.20 5.32
CA ASP A 87 -13.17 2.46 6.70
C ASP A 87 -12.07 2.20 7.74
N LYS A 88 -11.21 1.19 7.52
CA LYS A 88 -10.24 0.75 8.54
C LYS A 88 -8.80 1.20 8.30
N VAL A 89 -8.41 1.35 7.04
CA VAL A 89 -7.04 1.66 6.64
C VAL A 89 -6.93 3.14 6.28
N LEU A 90 -7.84 3.64 5.43
CA LEU A 90 -7.81 5.05 4.97
C LEU A 90 -8.47 6.01 5.97
N ASP A 91 -9.56 5.60 6.62
CA ASP A 91 -10.30 6.42 7.60
C ASP A 91 -9.77 6.28 9.04
N ARG A 92 -8.47 5.98 9.22
CA ARG A 92 -7.78 6.15 10.53
C ARG A 92 -7.70 7.63 10.98
N LYS A 93 -8.61 8.48 10.52
CA LYS A 93 -8.93 9.78 11.10
C LYS A 93 -9.84 9.59 12.30
N LYS A 94 -9.26 9.18 13.43
CA LYS A 94 -9.73 9.60 14.76
C LYS A 94 -8.61 9.51 15.77
#